data_AF-A0A7Y3CLZ7-F1
#
_entry.id   AF-A0A7Y3CLZ7-F1
#
_cell.length_a   1.000
_cell.length_b   1.000
_cell.length_c   1.000
_cell.angle_alpha   90.00
_cell.angle_beta   90.00
_cell.angle_gamma   90.00
#
_symmetry.space_group_name_H-M   'P 1'
#
loop_
_entity.id
_entity.type
_entity.pdbx_description
1 polymer ?
#
loop_
_entity_poly.entity_id
_entity_poly.type
_entity_poly.pdbx_seq_one_letter_code
_entity_poly.pdbx_strand_id
1 'polypeptide(L)' 'MYLQSLDYAVVATYAIVLLALAQWVSREKAGHQKNSSDYFLAGRNLPWWAIGASLIAANISAEQIIGMSGSAFV' A
#
# COMPACT_ATOMS: atom_id res chain seq x y z
N MET A 1 30.04 3.58 -1.44
CA MET A 1 28.70 4.19 -1.64
C MET A 1 27.96 4.04 -0.32
N TYR A 2 27.98 5.08 0.50
CA TYR A 2 27.32 5.06 1.81
C TYR A 2 26.02 5.83 1.68
N LEU A 3 24.94 5.25 2.20
CA LEU A 3 23.65 5.93 2.31
C LEU A 3 23.80 7.08 3.31
N GLN A 4 23.29 8.25 2.96
CA GLN A 4 23.33 9.40 3.84
C GLN A 4 22.38 9.16 5.01
N SER A 5 22.68 9.78 6.16
CA SER A 5 21.78 9.72 7.33
C SER A 5 20.36 10.18 7.01
N LEU A 6 20.21 11.09 6.03
CA LEU A 6 18.93 11.54 5.51
C LEU A 6 18.13 10.41 4.83
N ASP A 7 18.79 9.54 4.05
CA ASP A 7 18.13 8.45 3.32
C ASP A 7 17.48 7.47 4.30
N TYR A 8 18.22 7.13 5.37
CA TYR A 8 17.70 6.29 6.44
C TYR A 8 16.54 6.95 7.19
N ALA A 9 16.61 8.25 7.44
CA ALA A 9 15.53 8.99 8.09
C ALA A 9 14.25 8.96 7.25
N VAL A 10 14.35 9.17 5.93
CA VAL A 10 13.21 9.12 5.01
C VAL A 10 12.56 7.73 5.01
N VAL A 11 13.36 6.66 4.89
CA VAL A 11 12.86 5.28 4.91
C VAL A 11 12.19 4.94 6.24
N ALA A 12 12.81 5.33 7.36
CA ALA A 12 12.25 5.09 8.69
C ALA A 12 10.92 5.82 8.90
N THR A 13 10.84 7.10 8.52
CA THR A 13 9.59 7.88 8.60
C THR A 13 8.50 7.27 7.73
N TYR A 14 8.83 6.88 6.49
CA TYR A 14 7.88 6.21 5.60
C TYR A 14 7.30 4.94 6.24
N ALA A 15 8.16 4.06 6.78
CA ALA A 15 7.72 2.83 7.44
C ALA A 15 6.82 3.09 8.66
N ILE A 16 7.19 4.06 9.50
CA ILE A 16 6.41 4.43 10.69
C ILE A 16 5.02 4.93 10.30
N VAL A 17 4.94 5.82 9.29
CA VAL A 17 3.66 6.36 8.80
C VAL A 17 2.78 5.23 8.23
N LEU A 18 3.37 4.31 7.48
CA LEU A 18 2.66 3.20 6.87
C LEU A 18 2.10 2.23 7.93
N LEU A 19 2.91 1.89 8.95
CA LEU A 19 2.48 1.07 10.07
C LEU A 19 1.42 1.78 10.92
N ALA A 20 1.57 3.07 11.18
CA ALA A 20 0.59 3.87 11.92
C ALA A 20 -0.76 3.92 11.17
N LEU A 21 -0.74 4.15 9.85
CA LEU A 21 -1.93 4.11 9.01
C LEU A 21 -2.56 2.71 9.00
N ALA A 22 -1.77 1.66 8.83
CA ALA A 22 -2.27 0.28 8.86
C ALA A 22 -2.93 -0.04 10.20
N GLN A 23 -2.31 0.33 11.32
CA GLN A 23 -2.87 0.15 12.66
C GLN A 23 -4.12 1.01 12.88
N TRP A 24 -4.16 2.24 12.35
CA TRP A 24 -5.32 3.13 12.49
C TRP A 24 -6.52 2.65 11.66
N VAL A 25 -6.28 2.25 10.41
CA VAL A 25 -7.31 1.67 9.52
C VAL A 25 -7.76 0.30 10.01
N SER A 26 -6.84 -0.50 10.57
CA SER A 26 -7.15 -1.81 11.17
C SER A 26 -7.80 -1.69 12.55
N ARG A 27 -7.73 -0.54 13.23
CA ARG A 27 -8.37 -0.31 14.53
C ARG A 27 -9.87 -0.10 14.30
N GLU A 28 -10.63 -1.16 14.54
CA GLU A 28 -12.08 -1.20 14.44
C GLU A 28 -12.77 -0.42 15.57
N LYS A 29 -13.92 0.17 15.27
CA LYS A 29 -14.82 0.72 16.29
C LYS A 29 -15.44 -0.44 17.08
N ALA A 30 -15.27 -0.43 18.40
CA ALA A 30 -15.87 -1.42 19.30
C ALA A 30 -17.40 -1.46 19.09
N GLY A 31 -17.93 -2.58 18.59
CA GLY A 31 -19.38 -2.83 18.48
C GLY A 31 -19.95 -3.16 17.10
N HIS A 32 -19.16 -3.24 16.02
CA HIS A 32 -19.67 -3.64 14.70
C HIS A 32 -19.51 -5.15 14.46
N GLN A 33 -20.63 -5.87 14.36
CA GLN A 33 -20.63 -7.27 13.91
C GLN A 33 -20.37 -7.32 12.40
N LYS A 34 -19.22 -7.86 12.00
CA LYS A 34 -18.87 -8.10 10.60
C LYS A 34 -19.81 -9.15 10.01
N ASN A 35 -20.67 -8.73 9.09
CA ASN A 35 -21.19 -9.65 8.08
C ASN A 35 -20.16 -9.72 6.95
N SER A 36 -19.86 -10.92 6.42
CA SER A 36 -18.85 -11.10 5.35
C SER A 36 -19.09 -10.20 4.13
N SER A 37 -20.32 -9.72 3.95
CA SER A 37 -20.69 -8.75 2.92
C SER A 37 -19.94 -7.42 3.03
N ASP A 38 -19.72 -6.85 4.21
CA ASP A 38 -19.10 -5.52 4.33
C ASP A 38 -17.60 -5.53 4.05
N TYR A 39 -16.94 -6.63 4.40
CA TYR A 39 -15.52 -6.82 4.16
C TYR A 39 -15.21 -7.10 2.67
N PHE A 40 -16.12 -7.80 1.96
CA PHE A 40 -15.95 -8.13 0.54
C PHE A 40 -16.60 -7.12 -0.42
N LEU A 41 -17.69 -6.44 -0.07
CA LEU A 41 -18.32 -5.42 -0.93
C LEU A 41 -17.76 -4.02 -0.72
N ALA A 42 -16.99 -3.76 0.35
CA ALA A 42 -16.49 -2.42 0.71
C ALA A 42 -17.59 -1.34 0.51
N GLY A 43 -18.80 -1.64 0.98
CA GLY A 43 -19.95 -0.76 0.91
C GLY A 43 -20.40 -0.31 -0.48
N ARG A 44 -20.02 -0.98 -1.59
CA ARG A 44 -20.42 -0.66 -2.99
C ARG A 44 -20.19 0.79 -3.43
N ASN A 45 -19.43 1.58 -2.68
CA ASN A 45 -19.30 3.03 -2.88
C ASN A 45 -17.84 3.48 -3.04
N LEU A 46 -16.94 2.54 -3.36
CA LEU A 46 -15.58 2.87 -3.78
C LEU A 46 -15.64 3.60 -5.12
N PRO A 47 -15.04 4.79 -5.25
CA PRO A 47 -15.05 5.50 -6.50
C PRO A 47 -14.22 4.74 -7.54
N TRP A 48 -14.62 4.83 -8.81
CA TRP A 48 -14.01 4.07 -9.92
C TRP A 48 -12.48 4.25 -10.01
N TRP A 49 -11.97 5.44 -9.68
CA TRP A 49 -10.54 5.73 -9.68
C TRP A 49 -9.78 4.99 -8.58
N ALA A 50 -10.39 4.77 -7.41
CA ALA A 50 -9.76 4.01 -6.32
C ALA A 50 -9.67 2.53 -6.68
N ILE A 51 -10.70 1.99 -7.32
CA ILE A 51 -10.73 0.61 -7.84
C ILE A 51 -9.66 0.44 -8.92
N GLY A 52 -9.61 1.36 -9.89
CA GLY A 52 -8.60 1.34 -10.96
C GLY A 52 -7.17 1.43 -10.43
N ALA A 53 -6.91 2.35 -9.50
CA ALA A 53 -5.60 2.49 -8.87
C ALA A 53 -5.20 1.23 -8.09
N SER A 54 -6.13 0.60 -7.37
CA SER A 54 -5.88 -0.64 -6.64
C SER A 54 -5.55 -1.81 -7.56
N LEU A 55 -6.22 -1.91 -8.72
CA LEU A 55 -5.95 -2.96 -9.70
C LEU A 55 -4.55 -2.83 -10.30
N ILE A 56 -4.13 -1.61 -10.66
CA ILE A 56 -2.78 -1.34 -11.16
C ILE A 56 -1.73 -1.60 -10.07
N ALA A 57 -1.96 -1.09 -8.85
CA ALA A 57 -1.06 -1.29 -7.72
C ALA A 57 -0.88 -2.77 -7.36
N ALA A 58 -1.93 -3.58 -7.48
CA ALA A 58 -1.86 -5.02 -7.24
C ALA A 58 -1.10 -5.79 -8.33
N ASN A 59 -1.03 -5.25 -9.55
CA ASN A 59 -0.33 -5.88 -10.68
C ASN A 59 1.11 -5.39 -10.86
N ILE A 60 1.53 -4.32 -10.19
CA ILE A 60 2.91 -3.80 -10.22
C ILE A 60 3.70 -4.35 -9.03
N SER A 61 4.74 -5.12 -9.31
CA SER A 61 5.69 -5.59 -8.30
C SER A 61 7.04 -4.85 -8.39
N ALA A 62 7.76 -4.78 -7.26
CA ALA A 62 9.11 -4.24 -7.22
C ALA A 62 10.06 -5.00 -8.17
N GLU A 63 9.82 -6.29 -8.35
CA GLU A 63 10.55 -7.17 -9.27
C GLU A 63 10.39 -6.74 -10.72
N GLN A 64 9.19 -6.36 -11.15
CA GLN A 64 8.96 -5.85 -12.50
C GLN A 64 9.71 -4.54 -12.74
N ILE A 65 9.72 -3.62 -11.77
CA ILE A 65 10.40 -2.33 -11.90
C ILE A 65 11.92 -2.52 -12.00
N ILE A 66 12.50 -3.33 -11.11
CA ILE A 66 13.95 -3.61 -11.10
C ILE A 66 14.35 -4.43 -12.34
N GLY A 67 13.55 -5.44 -12.70
CA GLY A 67 13.80 -6.33 -13.83
C GLY A 67 13.68 -5.65 -15.19
N MET A 68 12.62 -4.85 -15.41
CA MET A 68 12.45 -4.08 -16.65
C MET A 68 13.54 -3.02 -16.82
N SER A 69 13.93 -2.37 -15.71
CA SER A 69 15.07 -1.44 -15.73
C SER A 69 16.33 -2.19 -16.12
N GLY A 70 16.62 -3.32 -15.48
CA GLY A 70 17.75 -4.22 -15.79
C GLY A 70 17.81 -4.65 -17.26
N SER A 71 16.69 -5.07 -17.84
CA SER A 71 16.61 -5.46 -19.25
C SER A 71 16.77 -4.31 -20.24
N ALA A 72 16.47 -3.07 -19.81
CA ALA A 72 16.62 -1.88 -20.65
C ALA A 72 18.07 -1.35 -20.70
N PHE A 73 18.97 -1.87 -19.85
CA PHE A 73 20.39 -1.48 -19.85
C PHE A 73 21.26 -2.31 -20.82
N VAL A 74 20.72 -3.34 -21.47
CA VAL A 74 21.40 -4.19 -22.48
C VAL A 74 20.89 -3.90 -23.87
#